data_AF-A0AAV5STS5-F1
#
_entry.id   AF-A0AAV5STS5-F1
#
_cell.length_a   1.000
_cell.length_b   1.000
_cell.length_c   1.000
_cell.angle_alpha   90.00
_cell.angle_beta   90.00
_cell.angle_gamma   90.00
#
_symmetry.space_group_name_H-M   'P 1'
#
loop_
_entity.id
_entity.type
_entity.pdbx_description
1 polymer ?
#
loop_
_entity_poly.entity_id
_entity_poly.type
_entity_poly.pdbx_seq_one_letter_code
_entity_poly.pdbx_strand_id
1 'polypeptide(L)'
;LEPTITCFTCHASNANDCTGPTCQGNYCTYVRTPYDVSRSCSISSWVMFPDNSVTSTINQCERKNINGQEYAMEVCNSGPYCDTHCNSVSPLSTEPTVSCYTCNERNANDCTGPISQCNYCTYVRTPYDVTRACAISSFLFFPDNSMTTTINQCERKRINGQEYAVEVCNSGSFCDTHCNSAS
;
A
#
# COMPACT_ATOMS: atom_id res chain seq x y z
N LEU A 1 7.65 -8.88 -39.46
CA LEU A 1 8.11 -8.85 -38.06
C LEU A 1 7.78 -7.48 -37.54
N GLU A 2 6.86 -7.38 -36.59
CA GLU A 2 6.67 -6.10 -35.90
C GLU A 2 7.93 -5.78 -35.09
N PRO A 3 8.31 -4.49 -34.99
CA PRO A 3 9.51 -4.10 -34.27
C PRO A 3 9.35 -4.38 -32.77
N THR A 4 10.32 -5.09 -32.18
CA THR A 4 10.41 -5.28 -30.73
C THR A 4 11.25 -4.17 -30.10
N ILE A 5 10.83 -3.68 -28.96
CA ILE A 5 11.55 -2.72 -28.12
C ILE A 5 12.07 -3.40 -26.85
N THR A 6 13.05 -2.77 -26.20
CA THR A 6 13.61 -3.25 -24.92
C THR A 6 12.92 -2.57 -23.76
N CYS A 7 12.46 -3.32 -22.77
CA CYS A 7 11.76 -2.81 -21.59
C CYS A 7 12.47 -3.24 -20.31
N PHE A 8 12.22 -2.54 -19.21
CA PHE A 8 12.55 -3.06 -17.89
C PHE A 8 11.62 -4.20 -17.49
N THR A 9 12.14 -5.13 -16.71
CA THR A 9 11.39 -6.17 -16.02
C THR A 9 11.70 -6.10 -14.54
N CYS A 10 10.68 -5.87 -13.73
CA CYS A 10 10.84 -5.87 -12.30
C CYS A 10 9.49 -6.00 -11.61
N HIS A 11 9.57 -6.36 -10.35
CA HIS A 11 8.47 -6.34 -9.42
C HIS A 11 9.02 -5.87 -8.07
N ALA A 12 8.36 -4.91 -7.44
CA ALA A 12 8.68 -4.50 -6.08
C ALA A 12 7.40 -4.22 -5.30
N SER A 13 7.35 -4.72 -4.07
CA SER A 13 6.28 -4.44 -3.13
C SER A 13 6.62 -3.22 -2.27
N ASN A 14 5.60 -2.42 -1.94
CA ASN A 14 5.66 -1.18 -1.17
C ASN A 14 6.69 -0.17 -1.72
N ALA A 15 6.86 -0.13 -3.03
CA ALA A 15 7.82 0.74 -3.70
C ALA A 15 7.11 1.70 -4.66
N ASN A 16 7.65 2.91 -4.78
CA ASN A 16 7.14 3.91 -5.74
C ASN A 16 7.54 3.58 -7.18
N ASP A 17 8.63 2.84 -7.34
CA ASP A 17 9.13 2.39 -8.63
C ASP A 17 9.95 1.10 -8.44
N CYS A 18 10.21 0.39 -9.52
CA CYS A 18 11.16 -0.70 -9.56
C CYS A 18 12.07 -0.56 -10.79
N THR A 19 13.27 -1.12 -10.67
CA THR A 19 14.21 -1.27 -11.78
C THR A 19 14.80 -2.67 -11.72
N GLY A 20 15.01 -3.30 -12.87
CA GLY A 20 15.49 -4.68 -12.93
C GLY A 20 16.08 -5.02 -14.30
N PRO A 21 16.26 -6.32 -14.61
CA PRO A 21 16.78 -6.77 -15.90
C PRO A 21 15.86 -6.38 -17.05
N THR A 22 16.27 -6.65 -18.29
CA THR A 22 15.54 -6.24 -19.48
C THR A 22 14.87 -7.39 -20.20
N CYS A 23 13.81 -7.07 -20.95
CA CYS A 23 13.13 -8.00 -21.87
C CYS A 23 12.90 -7.34 -23.23
N GLN A 24 12.46 -8.12 -24.22
CA GLN A 24 12.03 -7.63 -25.53
C GLN A 24 10.56 -7.97 -25.80
N GLY A 25 9.80 -7.01 -26.32
CA GLY A 25 8.40 -7.16 -26.70
C GLY A 25 7.94 -6.02 -27.61
N ASN A 26 6.70 -6.08 -28.10
CA ASN A 26 6.11 -5.01 -28.92
C ASN A 26 5.78 -3.77 -28.07
N TYR A 27 5.50 -3.99 -26.79
CA TYR A 27 5.12 -2.96 -25.82
C TYR A 27 5.84 -3.15 -24.49
N CYS A 28 6.14 -2.05 -23.81
CA CYS A 28 6.46 -2.07 -22.39
C CYS A 28 5.20 -1.77 -21.59
N THR A 29 5.06 -2.42 -20.44
CA THR A 29 3.92 -2.22 -19.53
C THR A 29 4.43 -1.81 -18.17
N TYR A 30 3.79 -0.79 -17.59
CA TYR A 30 3.97 -0.39 -16.21
C TYR A 30 2.63 -0.59 -15.48
N VAL A 31 2.66 -1.26 -14.34
CA VAL A 31 1.49 -1.45 -13.49
C VAL A 31 1.88 -1.10 -12.07
N ARG A 32 1.18 -0.12 -11.52
CA ARG A 32 1.30 0.29 -10.13
C ARG A 32 -0.04 0.21 -9.44
N THR A 33 -0.05 -0.52 -8.35
CA THR A 33 -1.12 -0.62 -7.37
C THR A 33 -0.70 0.15 -6.11
N PRO A 34 -1.55 0.22 -5.08
CA PRO A 34 -1.17 0.79 -3.79
C PRO A 34 -0.02 0.04 -3.11
N TYR A 35 0.18 -1.23 -3.45
CA TYR A 35 1.10 -2.12 -2.74
C TYR A 35 2.24 -2.65 -3.61
N ASP A 36 2.11 -2.61 -4.93
CA ASP A 36 3.08 -3.20 -5.83
C ASP A 36 3.31 -2.32 -7.05
N VAL A 37 4.53 -2.36 -7.55
CA VAL A 37 4.89 -1.83 -8.86
C VAL A 37 5.55 -2.94 -9.66
N SER A 38 5.17 -3.03 -10.94
CA SER A 38 5.72 -4.00 -11.86
C SER A 38 5.93 -3.40 -13.25
N ARG A 39 6.99 -3.86 -13.89
CA ARG A 39 7.35 -3.56 -15.27
C ARG A 39 7.53 -4.85 -16.04
N SER A 40 7.06 -4.90 -17.27
CA SER A 40 7.21 -6.08 -18.14
C SER A 40 7.13 -5.75 -19.62
N CYS A 41 7.47 -6.73 -20.45
CA CYS A 41 7.20 -6.71 -21.88
C CYS A 41 5.84 -7.35 -22.16
N SER A 42 5.16 -6.83 -23.18
CA SER A 42 3.90 -7.37 -23.68
C SER A 42 3.89 -7.41 -25.20
N ILE A 43 3.10 -8.34 -25.74
CA ILE A 43 2.70 -8.35 -27.15
C ILE A 43 1.38 -7.59 -27.37
N SER A 44 0.63 -7.35 -26.29
CA SER A 44 -0.64 -6.64 -26.32
C SER A 44 -0.44 -5.16 -26.11
N SER A 45 -1.18 -4.35 -26.86
CA SER A 45 -1.19 -2.89 -26.78
C SER A 45 -2.03 -2.35 -25.61
N TRP A 46 -2.35 -3.18 -24.62
CA TRP A 46 -3.23 -2.85 -23.51
C TRP A 46 -2.87 -3.66 -22.27
N VAL A 47 -3.23 -3.11 -21.11
CA VAL A 47 -3.24 -3.79 -19.81
C VAL A 47 -4.64 -3.64 -19.20
N MET A 48 -5.08 -4.65 -18.45
CA MET A 48 -6.41 -4.70 -17.84
C MET A 48 -6.36 -4.27 -16.37
N PHE A 49 -7.27 -3.38 -16.01
CA PHE A 49 -7.58 -3.00 -14.64
C PHE A 49 -8.43 -4.08 -13.93
N PRO A 50 -8.46 -4.12 -12.59
CA PRO A 50 -9.27 -5.09 -11.84
C PRO A 50 -10.78 -5.03 -12.08
N ASP A 51 -11.30 -3.94 -12.63
CA ASP A 51 -12.71 -3.79 -13.04
C ASP A 51 -13.00 -4.32 -14.46
N ASN A 52 -12.04 -5.05 -15.06
CA ASN A 52 -12.03 -5.55 -16.44
C ASN A 52 -11.97 -4.48 -17.53
N SER A 53 -11.84 -3.20 -17.17
CA SER A 53 -11.55 -2.17 -18.15
C SER A 53 -10.08 -2.27 -18.58
N VAL A 54 -9.75 -1.72 -19.75
CA VAL A 54 -8.37 -1.72 -20.28
C VAL A 54 -7.86 -0.31 -20.46
N THR A 55 -6.53 -0.15 -20.51
CA THR A 55 -5.88 1.08 -20.95
C THR A 55 -6.37 1.45 -22.35
N SER A 56 -6.80 2.69 -22.51
CA SER A 56 -7.33 3.28 -23.73
C SER A 56 -6.27 3.90 -24.64
N THR A 57 -5.14 4.36 -24.11
CA THR A 57 -4.16 5.15 -24.86
C THR A 57 -2.72 4.68 -24.61
N ILE A 58 -2.02 4.35 -25.71
CA ILE A 58 -0.62 3.95 -25.68
C ILE A 58 0.27 5.20 -25.48
N ASN A 59 1.38 5.04 -24.76
CA ASN A 59 2.33 6.10 -24.42
C ASN A 59 1.74 7.18 -23.50
N GLN A 60 0.78 6.78 -22.65
CA GLN A 60 0.20 7.65 -21.63
C GLN A 60 0.00 6.86 -20.33
N CYS A 61 0.15 7.55 -19.20
CA CYS A 61 -0.19 7.00 -17.90
C CYS A 61 -1.70 7.16 -17.64
N GLU A 62 -2.40 6.06 -17.44
CA GLU A 62 -3.82 6.03 -17.10
C GLU A 62 -4.02 5.71 -15.63
N ARG A 63 -4.89 6.50 -14.97
CA ARG A 63 -5.20 6.37 -13.54
C ARG A 63 -6.65 6.01 -13.33
N LYS A 64 -6.90 5.09 -12.39
CA LYS A 64 -8.27 4.75 -11.95
C LYS A 64 -8.32 4.53 -10.45
N ASN A 65 -9.40 4.99 -9.84
CA ASN A 65 -9.80 4.54 -8.51
C ASN A 65 -10.84 3.43 -8.66
N ILE A 66 -10.54 2.24 -8.15
CA ILE A 66 -11.43 1.07 -8.19
C ILE A 66 -11.54 0.56 -6.75
N ASN A 67 -12.75 0.59 -6.21
CA ASN A 67 -13.05 0.19 -4.82
C ASN A 67 -12.18 0.90 -3.77
N GLY A 68 -11.93 2.20 -3.95
CA GLY A 68 -11.12 3.01 -3.02
C GLY A 68 -9.61 2.86 -3.21
N GLN A 69 -9.16 1.98 -4.10
CA GLN A 69 -7.74 1.77 -4.39
C GLN A 69 -7.37 2.47 -5.69
N GLU A 70 -6.24 3.18 -5.69
CA GLU A 70 -5.76 3.85 -6.89
C GLU A 70 -4.76 2.97 -7.67
N TYR A 71 -4.95 2.95 -8.98
CA TYR A 71 -4.12 2.22 -9.94
C TYR A 71 -3.54 3.21 -10.94
N ALA A 72 -2.26 3.06 -11.27
CA ALA A 72 -1.64 3.69 -12.44
C ALA A 72 -1.13 2.60 -13.37
N MET A 73 -1.56 2.63 -14.62
CA MET A 73 -1.13 1.69 -15.64
C MET A 73 -0.70 2.45 -16.89
N GLU A 74 0.33 1.94 -17.56
CA GLU A 74 0.79 2.46 -18.83
C GLU A 74 1.16 1.29 -19.73
N VAL A 75 0.85 1.45 -21.02
CA VAL A 75 1.42 0.64 -22.10
C VAL A 75 2.08 1.59 -23.07
N CYS A 76 3.31 1.32 -23.47
CA CYS A 76 4.06 2.21 -24.36
C CYS A 76 4.83 1.42 -25.42
N ASN A 77 5.10 2.07 -26.54
CA ASN A 77 5.91 1.54 -27.64
C ASN A 77 6.79 2.59 -28.33
N SER A 78 6.96 3.77 -27.72
CA SER A 78 7.68 4.90 -28.31
C SER A 78 9.21 4.71 -28.40
N GLY A 79 9.76 3.69 -27.75
CA GLY A 79 11.17 3.36 -27.78
C GLY A 79 11.58 2.46 -26.61
N PRO A 80 12.89 2.15 -26.46
CA PRO A 80 13.39 1.41 -25.32
C PRO A 80 13.10 2.13 -24.00
N TYR A 81 12.68 1.38 -22.97
CA TYR A 81 12.42 1.89 -21.62
C TYR A 81 11.39 3.04 -21.58
N CYS A 82 10.39 2.99 -22.46
CA CYS A 82 9.38 4.04 -22.56
C CYS A 82 8.42 4.11 -21.36
N ASP A 83 8.41 3.09 -20.49
CA ASP A 83 7.46 2.83 -19.41
C ASP A 83 7.71 3.71 -18.17
N THR A 84 7.97 5.00 -18.39
CA THR A 84 8.37 5.95 -17.36
C THR A 84 7.36 7.08 -17.16
N HIS A 85 6.28 7.14 -17.94
CA HIS A 85 5.32 8.24 -17.83
C HIS A 85 4.58 8.17 -16.49
N CYS A 86 4.38 6.98 -15.94
CA CYS A 86 3.83 6.81 -14.60
C CYS A 86 4.83 7.06 -13.44
N ASN A 87 6.12 7.32 -13.71
CA ASN A 87 7.13 7.57 -12.66
C ASN A 87 7.09 8.99 -12.09
N SER A 88 6.71 9.97 -12.90
CA SER A 88 6.68 11.39 -12.52
C SER A 88 5.44 11.78 -11.74
N VAL A 89 4.50 10.84 -11.59
CA VAL A 89 3.22 11.09 -10.96
C VAL A 89 3.40 10.98 -9.45
N SER A 90 3.04 12.07 -8.76
CA SER A 90 2.85 12.14 -7.30
C SER A 90 2.24 10.84 -6.78
N PRO A 91 2.55 10.43 -5.52
CA PRO A 91 2.09 9.14 -5.00
C PRO A 91 0.60 8.96 -5.31
N LEU A 92 0.28 7.80 -5.92
CA LEU A 92 -1.10 7.34 -6.04
C LEU A 92 -1.75 7.60 -4.68
N SER A 93 -2.81 8.39 -4.68
CA SER A 93 -3.60 8.83 -3.54
C SER A 93 -3.75 7.66 -2.58
N THR A 94 -2.87 7.66 -1.60
CA THR A 94 -3.16 7.10 -0.30
C THR A 94 -4.38 7.85 0.21
N GLU A 95 -5.24 7.20 0.98
CA GLU A 95 -6.19 7.92 1.81
C GLU A 95 -5.53 9.14 2.51
N PRO A 96 -6.30 10.19 2.89
CA PRO A 96 -5.74 11.34 3.60
C PRO A 96 -4.71 10.90 4.65
N THR A 97 -3.49 11.43 4.55
CA THR A 97 -2.44 11.02 5.47
C THR A 97 -2.76 11.51 6.87
N VAL A 98 -2.71 10.60 7.83
CA VAL A 98 -2.86 10.88 9.25
C VAL A 98 -1.48 10.99 9.89
N SER A 99 -1.34 11.88 10.87
CA SER A 99 -0.16 11.93 11.73
C SER A 99 -0.36 10.96 12.89
N CYS A 100 0.59 10.06 13.11
CA CYS A 100 0.50 9.01 14.14
C CYS A 100 1.66 9.13 15.11
N TYR A 101 1.43 8.75 16.37
CA TYR A 101 2.54 8.52 17.28
C TYR A 101 3.26 7.22 16.91
N THR A 102 4.57 7.21 17.08
CA THR A 102 5.40 6.03 16.86
C THR A 102 6.19 5.72 18.13
N CYS A 103 5.93 4.57 18.74
CA CYS A 103 6.61 4.16 19.96
C CYS A 103 6.45 2.66 20.20
N ASN A 104 7.36 2.10 20.99
CA ASN A 104 7.29 0.75 21.50
C ASN A 104 7.82 0.77 22.93
N GLU A 105 6.95 0.50 23.89
CA GLU A 105 7.28 0.53 25.31
C GLU A 105 6.86 -0.77 25.98
N ARG A 106 7.76 -1.29 26.84
CA ARG A 106 7.54 -2.52 27.60
C ARG A 106 7.03 -2.21 29.00
N ASN A 107 6.04 -2.98 29.46
CA ASN A 107 5.36 -2.86 30.75
C ASN A 107 4.77 -1.47 31.00
N ALA A 108 4.45 -0.73 29.93
CA ALA A 108 3.82 0.59 30.00
C ALA A 108 2.30 0.47 29.80
N ASN A 109 1.55 1.40 30.38
CA ASN A 109 0.10 1.49 30.16
C ASN A 109 -0.24 2.11 28.80
N ASP A 110 0.63 2.99 28.32
CA ASP A 110 0.53 3.66 27.02
C ASP A 110 1.95 4.10 26.59
N CYS A 111 2.11 4.50 25.34
CA CYS A 111 3.32 5.15 24.87
C CYS A 111 3.01 6.35 23.98
N THR A 112 3.89 7.34 24.00
CA THR A 112 3.88 8.48 23.08
C THR A 112 5.30 8.69 22.60
N GLY A 113 5.49 8.81 21.28
CA GLY A 113 6.82 9.00 20.70
C GLY A 113 6.80 9.95 19.51
N PRO A 114 7.82 9.90 18.63
CA PRO A 114 7.89 10.75 17.45
C PRO A 114 6.65 10.63 16.56
N ILE A 115 6.39 11.68 15.77
CA ILE A 115 5.24 11.77 14.88
C ILE A 115 5.66 11.34 13.47
N SER A 116 4.89 10.47 12.83
CA SER A 116 5.07 10.04 11.44
C SER A 116 3.78 10.22 10.63
N GLN A 117 3.88 10.41 9.31
CA GLN A 117 2.73 10.53 8.41
C GLN A 117 2.53 9.25 7.59
N CYS A 118 1.30 8.74 7.55
CA CYS A 118 0.94 7.49 6.88
C CYS A 118 -0.58 7.39 6.64
N ASN A 119 -1.04 6.30 6.01
CA ASN A 119 -2.46 6.09 5.68
C ASN A 119 -3.28 5.68 6.90
N TYR A 120 -2.67 4.88 7.78
CA TYR A 120 -3.32 4.37 8.98
C TYR A 120 -2.39 4.51 10.18
N CYS A 121 -2.93 4.92 11.31
CA CYS A 121 -2.28 4.73 12.59
C CYS A 121 -2.67 3.35 13.13
N THR A 122 -1.70 2.68 13.76
CA THR A 122 -1.94 1.42 14.45
C THR A 122 -1.61 1.53 15.92
N TYR A 123 -2.45 0.92 16.74
CA TYR A 123 -2.21 0.70 18.16
C TYR A 123 -2.28 -0.81 18.43
N VAL A 124 -1.27 -1.34 19.12
CA VAL A 124 -1.23 -2.73 19.58
C VAL A 124 -0.83 -2.75 21.04
N ARG A 125 -1.67 -3.34 21.88
CA ARG A 125 -1.36 -3.63 23.27
C ARG A 125 -1.42 -5.13 23.52
N THR A 126 -0.29 -5.66 23.97
CA THR A 126 -0.16 -7.02 24.50
C THR A 126 -0.12 -6.94 26.04
N PRO A 127 -0.01 -8.07 26.76
CA PRO A 127 0.21 -8.05 28.20
C PRO A 127 1.53 -7.37 28.62
N TYR A 128 2.49 -7.25 27.70
CA TYR A 128 3.85 -6.83 28.01
C TYR A 128 4.28 -5.58 27.28
N ASP A 129 3.70 -5.27 26.12
CA ASP A 129 4.19 -4.21 25.26
C ASP A 129 3.02 -3.38 24.72
N VAL A 130 3.24 -2.07 24.59
CA VAL A 130 2.39 -1.14 23.84
C VAL A 130 3.19 -0.65 22.65
N THR A 131 2.61 -0.77 21.47
CA THR A 131 3.21 -0.31 20.22
C THR A 131 2.24 0.60 19.49
N ARG A 132 2.73 1.76 19.08
CA ARG A 132 2.06 2.63 18.12
C ARG A 132 2.95 2.76 16.89
N ALA A 133 2.36 2.66 15.72
CA ALA A 133 3.11 2.68 14.48
C ALA A 133 2.28 3.24 13.33
N CYS A 134 2.99 3.61 12.27
CA CYS A 134 2.42 3.91 10.98
C CYS A 134 2.21 2.64 10.17
N ALA A 135 1.07 2.55 9.50
CA ALA A 135 0.75 1.45 8.59
C ALA A 135 0.22 1.95 7.24
N ILE A 136 0.42 1.09 6.24
CA ILE A 136 -0.09 1.27 4.87
C ILE A 136 -1.35 0.41 4.67
N SER A 137 -1.51 -0.65 5.47
CA SER A 137 -2.65 -1.56 5.43
C SER A 137 -3.74 -1.14 6.42
N SER A 138 -4.99 -1.32 6.02
CA SER A 138 -6.20 -1.04 6.83
C SER A 138 -6.54 -2.14 7.84
N PHE A 139 -5.61 -3.06 8.09
CA PHE A 139 -5.82 -4.20 8.98
C PHE A 139 -4.53 -4.64 9.66
N LEU A 140 -4.68 -5.38 10.76
CA LEU A 140 -3.61 -6.07 11.48
C LEU A 140 -4.01 -7.51 11.83
N PHE A 141 -3.00 -8.33 12.13
CA PHE A 141 -3.19 -9.69 12.61
C PHE A 141 -3.01 -9.78 14.12
N PHE A 142 -3.89 -10.55 14.75
CA PHE A 142 -3.70 -11.06 16.09
C PHE A 142 -2.73 -12.27 16.08
N PRO A 143 -2.16 -12.65 17.23
CA PRO A 143 -1.27 -13.81 17.34
C PRO A 143 -1.89 -15.16 16.94
N ASP A 144 -3.21 -15.27 16.90
CA ASP A 144 -3.95 -16.45 16.43
C ASP A 144 -4.22 -16.43 14.92
N ASN A 145 -3.56 -15.54 14.17
CA ASN A 145 -3.73 -15.24 12.75
C ASN A 145 -5.12 -14.70 12.36
N SER A 146 -6.00 -14.40 13.32
CA SER A 146 -7.23 -13.67 13.01
C SER A 146 -6.91 -12.21 12.69
N MET A 147 -7.72 -11.59 11.84
CA MET A 147 -7.52 -10.21 11.40
C MET A 147 -8.44 -9.25 12.17
N THR A 148 -8.06 -7.97 12.26
CA THR A 148 -9.00 -6.90 12.58
C THR A 148 -10.07 -6.80 11.50
N THR A 149 -11.30 -6.57 11.94
CA THR A 149 -12.51 -6.53 11.13
C THR A 149 -13.01 -5.11 10.84
N THR A 150 -12.71 -4.14 11.73
CA THR A 150 -13.25 -2.78 11.64
C THR A 150 -12.17 -1.72 11.84
N ILE A 151 -12.13 -0.72 10.94
CA ILE A 151 -11.25 0.45 11.05
C ILE A 151 -11.88 1.47 12.01
N ASN A 152 -11.05 2.21 12.76
CA ASN A 152 -11.47 3.22 13.74
C ASN A 152 -12.24 2.64 14.94
N GLN A 153 -11.98 1.37 15.26
CA GLN A 153 -12.48 0.72 16.46
C GLN A 153 -11.36 -0.06 17.15
N CYS A 154 -11.38 -0.03 18.49
CA CYS A 154 -10.51 -0.84 19.31
C CYS A 154 -11.07 -2.26 19.43
N GLU A 155 -10.39 -3.24 18.83
CA GLU A 155 -10.74 -4.65 18.95
C GLU A 155 -9.96 -5.31 20.07
N ARG A 156 -10.69 -5.93 21.01
CA ARG A 156 -10.10 -6.69 22.12
C ARG A 156 -10.34 -8.18 21.95
N LYS A 157 -9.29 -8.98 22.11
CA LYS A 157 -9.36 -10.45 22.06
C LYS A 157 -8.58 -11.08 23.20
N ARG A 158 -9.07 -12.24 23.67
CA ARG A 158 -8.37 -13.07 24.65
C ARG A 158 -7.82 -14.31 23.97
N ILE A 159 -6.50 -14.41 23.86
CA ILE A 159 -5.80 -15.50 23.17
C ILE A 159 -4.87 -16.17 24.19
N ASN A 160 -5.01 -17.48 24.39
CA ASN A 160 -4.25 -18.24 25.38
C ASN A 160 -4.28 -17.63 26.81
N GLY A 161 -5.44 -17.07 27.19
CA GLY A 161 -5.65 -16.45 28.50
C GLY A 161 -5.15 -15.00 28.63
N GLN A 162 -4.41 -14.50 27.64
CA GLN A 162 -3.87 -13.14 27.58
C GLN A 162 -4.78 -12.20 26.78
N GLU A 163 -4.89 -10.95 27.21
CA GLU A 163 -5.69 -9.93 26.52
C GLU A 163 -4.83 -9.13 25.54
N TYR A 164 -5.39 -8.91 24.35
CA TYR A 164 -4.80 -8.13 23.27
C TYR A 164 -5.81 -7.05 22.88
N ALA A 165 -5.33 -5.82 22.70
CA ALA A 165 -6.11 -4.74 22.12
C ALA A 165 -5.41 -4.23 20.86
N VAL A 166 -6.13 -4.16 19.75
CA VAL A 166 -5.61 -3.77 18.45
C VAL A 166 -6.56 -2.77 17.82
N GLU A 167 -6.02 -1.67 17.29
CA GLU A 167 -6.76 -0.68 16.51
C GLU A 167 -5.97 -0.31 15.26
N VAL A 168 -6.68 -0.20 14.15
CA VAL A 168 -6.21 0.43 12.92
C VAL A 168 -7.17 1.58 12.62
N CYS A 169 -6.66 2.78 12.42
CA CYS A 169 -7.52 3.96 12.29
C CYS A 169 -6.97 4.96 11.26
N ASN A 170 -7.89 5.73 10.67
CA ASN A 170 -7.63 6.80 9.69
C ASN A 170 -8.60 7.98 9.86
N SER A 171 -9.40 8.03 10.94
CA SER A 171 -10.44 9.05 11.14
C SER A 171 -9.89 10.47 11.41
N GLY A 172 -8.58 10.61 11.56
CA GLY A 172 -7.88 11.87 11.83
C GLY A 172 -6.48 11.63 12.36
N SER A 173 -5.69 12.70 12.48
CA SER A 173 -4.37 12.61 13.12
C SER A 173 -4.52 12.22 14.59
N PHE A 174 -3.65 11.32 15.04
CA PHE A 174 -3.59 10.79 16.41
C PHE A 174 -4.82 9.96 16.82
N CYS A 175 -5.49 9.34 15.84
CA CYS A 175 -6.63 8.45 16.07
C CYS A 175 -6.24 7.18 16.86
N ASP A 176 -4.95 6.84 16.94
CA ASP A 176 -4.39 5.69 17.68
C ASP A 176 -4.44 5.86 19.20
N THR A 177 -5.15 6.86 19.70
CA THR A 177 -5.32 7.14 21.14
C THR A 177 -6.60 6.53 21.72
N HIS A 178 -7.53 6.05 20.90
CA HIS A 178 -8.84 5.60 21.36
C HIS A 178 -8.79 4.28 22.15
N CYS A 179 -7.92 3.35 21.76
CA CYS A 179 -7.77 2.08 22.48
C CYS A 179 -7.31 2.22 23.95
N ASN A 180 -6.79 3.37 24.39
CA ASN A 180 -6.31 3.59 25.76
C ASN A 180 -7.39 3.90 26.79
N SER A 181 -8.59 4.30 26.36
CA SER A 181 -9.73 4.40 27.27
C SER A 181 -10.27 3.01 27.55
N ALA A 182 -10.09 2.54 28.79
CA ALA A 182 -10.89 1.44 29.33
C ALA A 182 -12.36 1.88 29.35
N SER A 183 -13.18 1.32 28.45
CA SER A 183 -14.59 1.09 28.76
C SER A 183 -14.72 -0.10 29.71
#